data_AF-B7GTI8-F1
#
_entry.id   AF-B7GTI8-F1
#
_cell.length_a   1.000
_cell.length_b   1.000
_cell.length_c   1.000
_cell.angle_alpha   90.00
_cell.angle_beta   90.00
_cell.angle_gamma   90.00
#
_symmetry.space_group_name_H-M   'P 1'
#
loop_
_entity.id
_entity.type
_entity.pdbx_description
1 polymer ?
#
loop_
_entity_poly.entity_id
_entity_poly.type
_entity_poly.pdbx_seq_one_letter_code
_entity_poly.pdbx_strand_id
1 'polypeptide(L)'
;MSRKSNRNRNRNRNTNHPAVPQDHRPAQDKPRTITVKGVDLTIDPRSLDDWELMESLYDLQSDPQNNALSVVPFMRRFFGDDYQRVKDALREPDTGVITGDAIAGFVQELLERLNETLPNS
;
A
#
# COMPACT_ATOMS: atom_id res chain seq x y z
N MET A 1 15.02 44.83 60.16
CA MET A 1 16.02 45.35 59.19
C MET A 1 15.95 44.55 57.91
N SER A 2 15.52 45.20 56.81
CA SER A 2 15.44 44.66 55.44
C SER A 2 16.81 44.50 54.78
N ARG A 3 17.02 43.40 54.03
CA ARG A 3 17.79 43.29 52.75
C ARG A 3 17.26 42.05 52.00
N LYS A 4 16.31 42.16 51.07
CA LYS A 4 16.38 42.59 49.65
C LYS A 4 17.13 41.60 48.74
N SER A 5 16.40 41.17 47.71
CA SER A 5 16.85 40.81 46.35
C SER A 5 17.06 39.34 45.99
N ASN A 6 15.99 38.76 45.43
CA ASN A 6 15.89 38.38 44.02
C ASN A 6 17.14 37.77 43.35
N ARG A 7 17.06 36.47 43.03
CA ARG A 7 17.80 35.91 41.89
C ARG A 7 17.02 34.76 41.25
N ASN A 8 16.08 35.16 40.39
CA ASN A 8 15.60 34.42 39.25
C ASN A 8 16.74 33.61 38.59
N ARG A 9 16.62 32.29 38.57
CA ARG A 9 17.37 31.41 37.66
C ARG A 9 16.41 30.43 37.02
N ASN A 10 15.67 30.99 36.07
CA ASN A 10 15.26 30.30 34.85
C ASN A 10 16.45 29.48 34.30
N ARG A 11 16.36 28.16 34.37
CA ARG A 11 17.24 27.24 33.63
C ARG A 11 16.38 26.42 32.68
N ASN A 12 16.03 27.09 31.60
CA ASN A 12 15.76 26.51 30.30
C ASN A 12 16.90 25.53 29.95
N ARG A 13 16.69 24.22 30.14
CA ARG A 13 17.52 23.18 29.52
C ARG A 13 16.93 22.88 28.16
N ASN A 14 17.35 23.70 27.21
CA ASN A 14 17.39 23.33 25.81
C ASN A 14 18.29 22.10 25.66
N THR A 15 17.70 20.91 25.59
CA THR A 15 18.39 19.73 25.07
C THR A 15 18.27 19.75 23.55
N ASN A 16 19.22 20.45 22.91
CA ASN A 16 19.56 20.27 21.50
C ASN A 16 20.03 18.81 21.30
N HIS A 17 19.09 17.89 21.11
CA HIS A 17 19.38 16.77 20.23
C HIS A 17 19.29 17.32 18.81
N PRO A 18 20.32 17.15 17.94
CA PRO A 18 20.06 17.28 16.52
C PRO A 18 19.00 16.22 16.22
N ALA A 19 17.80 16.66 15.85
CA ALA A 19 16.85 15.79 15.18
C ALA A 19 17.63 15.19 14.02
N VAL A 20 17.85 13.88 14.06
CA VAL A 20 18.27 13.13 12.88
C VAL A 20 17.30 13.58 11.79
N PRO A 21 17.76 14.13 10.65
CA PRO A 21 16.85 14.44 9.57
C PRO A 21 16.06 13.15 9.32
N GLN A 22 14.75 13.20 9.56
CA GLN A 22 13.87 12.15 9.07
C GLN A 22 13.98 12.25 7.57
N ASP A 23 14.94 11.50 7.04
CA ASP A 23 15.16 11.31 5.62
C ASP A 23 13.81 10.87 5.06
N HIS A 24 13.37 11.60 4.05
CA HIS A 24 11.99 11.71 3.57
C HIS A 24 11.26 10.36 3.48
N ARG A 25 10.64 9.91 4.57
CA ARG A 25 9.60 8.89 4.52
C ARG A 25 8.29 9.66 4.52
N PRO A 26 7.57 9.73 3.39
CA PRO A 26 6.23 10.30 3.39
C PRO A 26 5.35 9.50 4.36
N ALA A 27 4.18 10.01 4.71
CA ALA A 27 3.21 9.34 5.59
C ALA A 27 2.60 8.05 4.97
N GLN A 28 3.44 7.15 4.49
CA GLN A 28 3.15 5.90 3.82
C GLN A 28 2.94 4.74 4.80
N ASP A 29 3.01 4.91 6.13
CA ASP A 29 2.87 3.78 7.07
C ASP A 29 1.41 3.39 7.40
N LYS A 30 0.41 4.07 6.83
CA LYS A 30 -1.00 3.80 7.16
C LYS A 30 -1.68 2.99 6.07
N PRO A 31 -2.35 1.87 6.41
CA PRO A 31 -3.23 1.17 5.48
C PRO A 31 -4.22 2.12 4.82
N ARG A 32 -4.40 1.96 3.52
CA ARG A 32 -5.29 2.78 2.69
C ARG A 32 -6.36 1.92 2.04
N THR A 33 -7.57 2.43 1.97
CA THR A 33 -8.67 1.74 1.31
C THR A 33 -8.84 2.27 -0.11
N ILE A 34 -8.86 1.36 -1.09
CA ILE A 34 -9.21 1.65 -2.47
C ILE A 34 -10.40 0.77 -2.88
N THR A 35 -11.28 1.30 -3.71
CA THR A 35 -12.38 0.53 -4.29
C THR A 35 -12.03 0.16 -5.72
N VAL A 36 -12.03 -1.13 -6.04
CA VAL A 36 -11.74 -1.67 -7.38
C VAL A 36 -12.92 -2.54 -7.80
N LYS A 37 -13.61 -2.19 -8.88
CA LYS A 37 -14.81 -2.92 -9.35
C LYS A 37 -15.87 -3.16 -8.25
N GLY A 38 -16.00 -2.23 -7.30
CA GLY A 38 -16.95 -2.33 -6.18
C GLY A 38 -16.46 -3.18 -4.99
N VAL A 39 -15.21 -3.65 -5.02
CA VAL A 39 -14.54 -4.32 -3.89
C VAL A 39 -13.69 -3.31 -3.15
N ASP A 40 -13.97 -3.10 -1.86
CA ASP A 40 -13.13 -2.31 -0.98
C ASP A 40 -11.94 -3.15 -0.51
N LEU A 41 -10.74 -2.68 -0.86
CA LEU A 41 -9.46 -3.33 -0.59
C LEU A 41 -8.66 -2.46 0.36
N THR A 42 -8.16 -3.05 1.44
CA THR A 42 -7.23 -2.37 2.35
C THR A 42 -5.81 -2.73 1.96
N ILE A 43 -5.08 -1.76 1.45
CA ILE A 43 -3.69 -1.91 1.04
C ILE A 43 -2.80 -1.49 2.21
N ASP A 44 -2.08 -2.44 2.80
CA ASP A 44 -0.97 -2.14 3.70
C ASP A 44 0.23 -1.71 2.86
N PRO A 45 0.76 -0.49 3.02
CA PRO A 45 1.89 -0.02 2.22
C PRO A 45 3.13 -0.89 2.35
N ARG A 46 3.29 -1.63 3.46
CA ARG A 46 4.37 -2.61 3.63
C ARG A 46 4.29 -3.77 2.66
N SER A 47 3.10 -4.10 2.12
CA SER A 47 2.98 -5.11 1.07
C SER A 47 3.57 -4.62 -0.25
N LEU A 48 3.59 -3.30 -0.49
CA LEU A 48 4.20 -2.70 -1.67
C LEU A 48 5.73 -2.67 -1.58
N ASP A 49 6.31 -2.82 -0.39
CA ASP A 49 7.76 -3.00 -0.22
C ASP A 49 8.21 -4.47 -0.32
N ASP A 50 7.28 -5.42 -0.54
CA ASP A 50 7.60 -6.84 -0.71
C ASP A 50 8.28 -7.08 -2.06
N TRP A 51 9.56 -7.43 -2.00
CA TRP A 51 10.37 -7.72 -3.19
C TRP A 51 9.77 -8.81 -4.06
N GLU A 52 9.27 -9.88 -3.46
CA GLU A 52 8.70 -11.00 -4.22
C GLU A 52 7.31 -10.63 -4.81
N LEU A 53 6.61 -9.62 -4.26
CA LEU A 53 5.45 -9.02 -4.92
C LEU A 53 5.88 -8.24 -6.15
N MET A 54 6.97 -7.47 -6.05
CA MET A 54 7.51 -6.71 -7.17
C MET A 54 8.01 -7.62 -8.30
N GLU A 55 8.65 -8.74 -7.98
CA GLU A 55 8.99 -9.78 -8.97
C GLU A 55 7.73 -10.32 -9.66
N SER A 56 6.68 -10.67 -8.89
CA SER A 56 5.43 -11.16 -9.48
C SER A 56 4.73 -10.14 -10.38
N LEU A 57 4.84 -8.84 -10.05
CA LEU A 57 4.33 -7.75 -10.88
C LEU A 57 5.17 -7.57 -12.15
N TYR A 58 6.49 -7.67 -12.03
CA TYR A 58 7.40 -7.64 -13.18
C TYR A 58 7.11 -8.78 -14.15
N ASP A 59 6.95 -10.00 -13.65
CA ASP A 59 6.63 -11.18 -14.47
C ASP A 59 5.28 -11.01 -15.17
N LEU A 60 4.29 -10.44 -14.47
CA LEU A 60 2.97 -10.16 -15.04
C LEU A 60 3.03 -9.12 -16.17
N GLN A 61 3.86 -8.09 -16.04
CA GLN A 61 4.01 -7.03 -17.05
C GLN A 61 4.94 -7.41 -18.21
N SER A 62 5.97 -8.21 -17.92
CA SER A 62 7.01 -8.58 -18.88
C SER A 62 6.69 -9.84 -19.66
N ASP A 63 5.54 -10.46 -19.41
CA ASP A 63 5.13 -11.73 -19.97
C ASP A 63 5.11 -11.70 -21.51
N PRO A 64 6.15 -12.27 -22.18
CA PRO A 64 6.25 -12.23 -23.64
C PRO A 64 5.29 -13.23 -24.29
N GLN A 65 4.74 -14.15 -23.51
CA GLN A 65 3.90 -15.26 -23.95
C GLN A 65 2.42 -14.98 -23.65
N ASN A 66 2.11 -13.85 -23.00
CA ASN A 66 0.78 -13.47 -22.54
C ASN A 66 0.13 -14.61 -21.73
N ASN A 67 0.91 -15.25 -20.85
CA ASN A 67 0.44 -16.31 -20.00
C ASN A 67 -0.50 -15.72 -18.93
N ALA A 68 -1.79 -15.76 -19.22
CA ALA A 68 -2.85 -15.32 -18.31
C ALA A 68 -2.79 -15.97 -16.92
N LEU A 69 -2.07 -17.08 -16.73
CA LEU A 69 -1.92 -17.73 -15.43
C LEU A 69 -0.92 -17.02 -14.50
N SER A 70 -0.03 -16.16 -15.04
CA SER A 70 0.93 -15.35 -14.27
C SER A 70 0.23 -14.39 -13.29
N VAL A 71 -1.05 -14.08 -13.55
CA VAL A 71 -1.88 -13.25 -12.66
C VAL A 71 -2.21 -13.93 -11.32
N VAL A 72 -2.26 -15.27 -11.30
CA VAL A 72 -2.66 -16.05 -10.11
C VAL A 72 -1.68 -15.90 -8.96
N PRO A 73 -0.35 -16.09 -9.12
CA PRO A 73 0.60 -15.88 -8.03
C PRO A 73 0.60 -14.43 -7.54
N PHE A 74 0.50 -13.44 -8.44
CA PHE A 74 0.37 -12.03 -8.07
C PHE A 74 -0.85 -11.79 -7.18
N MET A 75 -2.04 -12.20 -7.60
CA MET A 75 -3.26 -11.98 -6.81
C MET A 75 -3.21 -12.71 -5.45
N ARG A 76 -2.71 -13.95 -5.40
CA ARG A 76 -2.60 -14.68 -4.12
C ARG A 76 -1.69 -13.95 -3.14
N ARG A 77 -0.59 -13.41 -3.63
CA ARG A 77 0.38 -12.70 -2.80
C ARG A 77 -0.15 -11.34 -2.36
N PHE A 78 -0.73 -10.59 -3.29
CA PHE A 78 -1.21 -9.24 -3.03
C PHE A 78 -2.41 -9.22 -2.07
N PHE A 79 -3.35 -10.14 -2.23
CA PHE A 79 -4.57 -10.17 -1.42
C PHE A 79 -4.46 -11.03 -0.17
N GLY A 80 -3.54 -12.00 -0.13
CA GLY A 80 -3.39 -12.90 1.02
C GLY A 80 -4.74 -13.50 1.45
N ASP A 81 -5.15 -13.17 2.66
CA ASP A 81 -6.41 -13.65 3.26
C ASP A 81 -7.67 -13.16 2.52
N ASP A 82 -7.63 -11.97 1.89
CA ASP A 82 -8.75 -11.42 1.13
C ASP A 82 -8.92 -12.05 -0.26
N TYR A 83 -8.03 -12.96 -0.67
CA TYR A 83 -8.02 -13.52 -2.02
C TYR A 83 -9.33 -14.21 -2.40
N GLN A 84 -9.98 -14.93 -1.47
CA GLN A 84 -11.27 -15.56 -1.75
C GLN A 84 -12.39 -14.53 -1.89
N ARG A 85 -12.41 -13.50 -1.04
CA ARG A 85 -13.39 -12.42 -1.12
C ARG A 85 -13.33 -11.71 -2.47
N VAL A 86 -12.13 -11.45 -2.98
CA VAL A 86 -11.93 -10.87 -4.31
C VAL A 86 -12.46 -11.80 -5.40
N LYS A 87 -12.15 -13.09 -5.34
CA LYS A 87 -12.67 -14.07 -6.30
C LYS A 87 -14.19 -14.16 -6.28
N ASP A 88 -14.81 -14.10 -5.11
CA ASP A 88 -16.26 -14.17 -4.99
C ASP A 88 -16.93 -12.91 -5.55
N ALA A 89 -16.29 -11.74 -5.43
CA ALA A 89 -16.77 -10.51 -6.04
C ALA A 89 -16.64 -10.51 -7.58
N LEU A 90 -15.62 -11.18 -8.12
CA LEU A 90 -15.42 -11.32 -9.58
C LEU A 90 -16.23 -12.46 -10.20
N ARG A 91 -16.92 -13.26 -9.38
CA ARG A 91 -17.69 -14.41 -9.83
C ARG A 91 -19.02 -13.94 -10.43
N GLU A 92 -19.29 -14.34 -11.66
CA GLU A 92 -20.57 -14.06 -12.30
C GLU A 92 -21.71 -14.74 -11.50
N PRO A 93 -22.77 -14.00 -11.13
CA PRO A 93 -23.85 -14.55 -10.31
C PRO A 93 -24.64 -15.64 -11.04
N ASP A 94 -24.76 -15.54 -12.37
CA ASP A 94 -25.59 -16.45 -13.17
C ASP A 94 -24.87 -17.78 -13.48
N THR A 95 -23.56 -17.72 -13.73
CA THR A 95 -22.77 -18.88 -14.19
C THR A 95 -21.87 -19.45 -13.09
N GLY A 96 -21.56 -18.66 -12.07
CA GLY A 96 -20.56 -19.00 -11.07
C GLY A 96 -19.13 -19.00 -11.60
N VAL A 97 -18.89 -18.54 -12.83
CA VAL A 97 -17.56 -18.54 -13.47
C VAL A 97 -16.86 -17.21 -13.20
N ILE A 98 -15.53 -17.25 -13.08
CA ILE A 98 -14.68 -16.06 -13.11
C ILE A 98 -14.01 -16.07 -14.48
N THR A 99 -14.36 -15.12 -15.34
CA THR A 99 -13.82 -15.04 -16.70
C THR A 99 -12.44 -14.38 -16.72
N GLY A 100 -11.67 -14.66 -17.77
CA GLY A 100 -10.38 -14.00 -17.99
C GLY A 100 -10.51 -12.48 -18.10
N ASP A 101 -11.57 -12.00 -18.76
CA ASP A 101 -11.86 -10.58 -18.91
C ASP A 101 -12.17 -9.90 -17.57
N ALA A 102 -12.91 -10.56 -16.67
CA ALA A 102 -13.19 -10.05 -15.33
C ALA A 102 -11.91 -9.89 -14.51
N ILE A 103 -11.01 -10.88 -14.56
CA ILE A 103 -9.70 -10.80 -13.89
C ILE A 103 -8.83 -9.70 -14.50
N ALA A 104 -8.72 -9.66 -15.83
CA ALA A 104 -7.89 -8.68 -16.52
C ALA A 104 -8.36 -7.24 -16.23
N GLY A 105 -9.66 -6.98 -16.34
CA GLY A 105 -10.24 -5.66 -16.06
C GLY A 105 -10.14 -5.25 -14.60
N PHE A 106 -10.18 -6.20 -13.66
CA PHE A 106 -9.95 -5.93 -12.24
C PHE A 106 -8.49 -5.59 -11.95
N VAL A 107 -7.54 -6.38 -12.47
CA VAL A 107 -6.11 -6.16 -12.26
C VAL A 107 -5.65 -4.86 -12.90
N GLN A 108 -6.15 -4.53 -14.09
CA GLN A 108 -5.86 -3.24 -14.72
C GLN A 108 -6.32 -2.07 -13.82
N GLU A 109 -7.58 -2.07 -13.38
CA GLU A 109 -8.09 -1.00 -12.50
C GLU A 109 -7.34 -0.95 -11.17
N LEU A 110 -6.97 -2.10 -10.59
CA LEU A 110 -6.15 -2.16 -9.39
C LEU A 110 -4.80 -1.44 -9.59
N LEU A 111 -4.08 -1.76 -10.67
CA LEU A 111 -2.77 -1.16 -10.96
C LEU A 111 -2.88 0.35 -11.23
N GLU A 112 -3.92 0.79 -11.93
CA GLU A 112 -4.22 2.21 -12.13
C GLU A 112 -4.42 2.94 -10.79
N ARG A 113 -5.24 2.40 -9.88
CA ARG A 113 -5.45 2.97 -8.53
C ARG A 113 -4.19 2.94 -7.67
N LEU A 114 -3.38 1.89 -7.78
CA LEU A 114 -2.11 1.82 -7.06
C LEU A 114 -1.13 2.89 -7.55
N ASN A 115 -1.09 3.15 -8.86
CA ASN A 115 -0.26 4.20 -9.43
C ASN A 115 -0.76 5.61 -9.06
N GLU A 116 -2.06 5.88 -9.12
CA GLU A 116 -2.64 7.16 -8.67
C GLU A 116 -2.31 7.48 -7.21
N THR A 117 -2.17 6.45 -6.39
CA THR A 117 -1.91 6.58 -4.97
C THR A 117 -0.42 6.59 -4.62
N LEU A 118 0.46 6.35 -5.59
CA LEU A 118 1.90 6.57 -5.47
C LEU A 118 2.22 7.88 -6.23
N PRO A 119 2.39 9.03 -5.54
CA PRO A 119 2.84 10.22 -6.24
C PRO A 119 4.19 9.91 -6.87
N ASN A 120 4.33 10.15 -8.18
CA ASN A 120 5.58 10.01 -8.92
C ASN A 120 6.75 10.47 -8.04
N SER A 121 7.69 9.57 -7.76
CA SER A 121 9.00 9.90 -7.19
C SER A 121 9.69 11.00 -8.00
#